data_AF-A0A3D3LI48-F1
#
_entry.id   AF-A0A3D3LI48-F1
#
_cell.length_a   1.000
_cell.length_b   1.000
_cell.length_c   1.000
_cell.angle_alpha   90.00
_cell.angle_beta   90.00
_cell.angle_gamma   90.00
#
_symmetry.space_group_name_H-M   'P 1'
#
loop_
_entity.id
_entity.type
_entity.pdbx_description
1 polymer ?
#
loop_
_entity_poly.entity_id
_entity_poly.type
_entity_poly.pdbx_seq_one_letter_code
_entity_poly.pdbx_strand_id
1 'polypeptide(L)' 'MKRYLGLVICFLLVGGVLVTLGTYAFLDLNSFIIVFGGGVGFALLKGQEGAYVRQFGDGTIYFG' A
#
# COMPACT_ATOMS: atom_id res chain seq x y z
N MET A 1 22.38 -2.26 4.05
CA MET A 1 22.06 -3.66 4.43
C MET A 1 20.75 -3.81 5.19
N LYS A 2 20.54 -3.19 6.36
CA LYS A 2 19.32 -3.40 7.18
C LYS A 2 17.98 -3.12 6.47
N ARG A 3 17.92 -2.07 5.62
CA ARG A 3 16.73 -1.74 4.81
C ARG A 3 16.33 -2.84 3.83
N TYR A 4 17.31 -3.45 3.17
CA TYR A 4 17.07 -4.54 2.22
C TYR A 4 16.60 -5.81 2.91
N LEU A 5 17.15 -6.11 4.11
CA LEU A 5 16.69 -7.23 4.91
C LEU A 5 15.21 -7.05 5.33
N GLY A 6 14.84 -5.85 5.78
CA GLY A 6 13.45 -5.52 6.09
C GLY A 6 12.52 -5.68 4.87
N LEU A 7 12.95 -5.19 3.71
CA LEU A 7 12.21 -5.35 2.46
C LEU A 7 11.97 -6.83 2.10
N VAL A 8 13.00 -7.67 2.24
CA VAL A 8 12.90 -9.12 1.98
C VAL A 8 11.89 -9.77 2.92
N ILE A 9 11.91 -9.41 4.22
CA ILE A 9 10.94 -9.94 5.18
C ILE A 9 9.51 -9.56 4.78
N CYS A 10 9.27 -8.29 4.41
CA CYS A 10 7.96 -7.86 3.92
C CYS A 10 7.50 -8.67 2.70
N PHE A 11 8.36 -8.87 1.70
CA PHE A 11 8.01 -9.65 0.51
C PHE A 11 7.75 -11.13 0.83
N LEU A 12 8.50 -11.74 1.74
CA LEU A 12 8.28 -13.13 2.15
C LEU A 12 6.94 -13.29 2.87
N LEU A 13 6.56 -12.34 3.73
CA LEU A 13 5.26 -12.38 4.42
C LEU A 13 4.10 -12.22 3.44
N VAL A 14 4.15 -11.21 2.56
CA VAL A 14 3.12 -10.99 1.54
C VAL A 14 3.03 -12.19 0.60
N GLY A 15 4.17 -12.66 0.08
CA GLY A 15 4.23 -13.82 -0.81
C GLY A 15 3.71 -15.10 -0.15
N GLY A 16 4.08 -15.36 1.10
CA GLY A 16 3.61 -16.53 1.84
C GLY A 16 2.10 -16.55 2.00
N VAL A 17 1.50 -15.39 2.33
CA VAL A 17 0.04 -15.26 2.45
C VAL A 17 -0.66 -15.41 1.09
N LEU A 18 -0.11 -14.83 0.02
CA LEU A 18 -0.68 -14.97 -1.33
C LEU A 18 -0.66 -16.42 -1.81
N VAL A 19 0.35 -17.21 -1.44
CA VAL A 19 0.45 -18.64 -1.79
C VAL A 19 -0.52 -19.49 -0.98
N THR A 20 -0.72 -19.19 0.31
CA THR A 20 -1.59 -20.01 1.19
C THR A 20 -3.07 -19.73 1.01
N LEU A 21 -3.46 -18.47 0.77
CA LEU A 21 -4.86 -18.04 0.70
C LEU A 21 -5.32 -17.69 -0.72
N GLY A 22 -4.39 -17.59 -1.68
CA GLY A 22 -4.67 -17.19 -3.05
C GLY A 22 -4.80 -15.68 -3.21
N THR A 23 -4.57 -15.18 -4.43
CA THR A 23 -4.59 -13.74 -4.74
C THR A 23 -5.99 -13.14 -4.70
N TYR A 24 -7.02 -13.94 -4.98
CA TYR A 24 -8.43 -13.53 -4.97
C TYR A 24 -8.92 -13.08 -3.60
N ALA A 25 -8.26 -13.52 -2.52
CA ALA A 25 -8.63 -13.14 -1.16
C ALA A 25 -8.23 -11.69 -0.81
N PHE A 26 -7.35 -11.07 -1.62
CA PHE A 26 -6.78 -9.75 -1.35
C PHE A 26 -6.95 -8.75 -2.50
N LEU A 27 -7.15 -9.25 -3.72
CA LEU A 27 -7.28 -8.41 -4.92
C LEU A 27 -8.74 -8.34 -5.34
N ASP A 28 -9.43 -7.30 -4.90
CA ASP A 28 -10.75 -6.93 -5.39
C ASP A 28 -10.85 -5.44 -5.73
N LEU A 29 -11.81 -5.11 -6.59
CA LEU A 29 -11.99 -3.76 -7.11
C LEU A 29 -12.38 -2.76 -6.01
N ASN A 30 -13.16 -3.17 -5.01
CA ASN A 30 -13.59 -2.26 -3.95
C ASN A 30 -12.41 -1.90 -3.05
N SER A 31 -11.61 -2.89 -2.64
CA SER A 31 -10.39 -2.64 -1.88
C SER A 31 -9.41 -1.76 -2.66
N PHE A 32 -9.25 -1.97 -3.97
CA PHE A 32 -8.44 -1.09 -4.81
C PHE A 32 -8.94 0.35 -4.79
N ILE A 33 -10.24 0.57 -4.99
CA ILE A 33 -10.84 1.92 -4.97
C ILE A 33 -10.65 2.59 -3.62
N ILE A 34 -10.86 1.87 -2.51
CA ILE A 34 -10.72 2.41 -1.16
C ILE A 34 -9.26 2.82 -0.90
N VAL A 35 -8.30 1.94 -1.13
CA VAL A 35 -6.89 2.20 -0.83
C VAL A 35 -6.30 3.22 -1.79
N PHE A 36 -6.45 3.02 -3.10
CA PHE A 36 -5.89 3.90 -4.12
C PHE A 36 -6.60 5.26 -4.12
N GLY A 37 -7.94 5.26 -4.13
CA GLY A 37 -8.74 6.48 -4.09
C GLY A 37 -8.55 7.25 -2.77
N GLY A 38 -8.51 6.54 -1.65
CA GLY A 38 -8.20 7.12 -0.33
C GLY A 38 -6.80 7.70 -0.27
N GLY A 39 -5.79 7.01 -0.81
CA GLY A 39 -4.43 7.53 -0.95
C GLY A 39 -4.33 8.79 -1.80
N VAL A 40 -4.98 8.79 -2.98
CA VAL A 40 -5.05 9.97 -3.87
C VAL A 40 -5.74 11.12 -3.15
N GLY A 41 -6.91 10.87 -2.55
CA GLY A 41 -7.66 11.88 -1.81
C GLY A 41 -6.88 12.45 -0.64
N PHE A 42 -6.19 11.60 0.13
CA PHE A 42 -5.34 12.03 1.24
C PHE A 42 -4.18 12.92 0.78
N ALA A 43 -3.50 12.54 -0.31
CA ALA A 43 -2.42 13.34 -0.88
C ALA A 43 -2.90 14.70 -1.38
N LEU A 44 -4.06 14.73 -2.05
CA LEU A 44 -4.68 15.99 -2.51
C LEU A 44 -5.09 16.89 -1.33
N LEU A 45 -5.67 16.31 -0.26
CA LEU A 45 -6.03 17.05 0.95
C LEU A 45 -4.81 17.64 1.66
N LYS A 46 -3.66 16.95 1.62
CA LYS A 46 -2.42 17.45 2.20
C LYS A 46 -1.81 18.60 1.38
N GLY A 47 -1.93 18.56 0.06
CA GLY A 47 -1.63 19.69 -0.83
C GLY A 47 -0.19 20.23 -0.76
N GLN A 48 0.80 19.45 -0.29
CA GLN A 48 2.19 19.93 -0.26
C GLN A 48 2.90 19.59 -1.57
N GLU A 49 3.32 20.62 -2.28
CA GLU A 49 4.09 20.49 -3.51
C GLU A 49 5.42 19.75 -3.24
N GLY A 50 5.77 18.79 -4.10
CA GLY A 50 7.00 17.99 -4.00
C GLY A 50 6.94 16.78 -3.05
N ALA A 51 5.89 16.61 -2.24
CA ALA A 51 5.75 15.47 -1.32
C ALA A 51 4.64 14.48 -1.70
N TYR A 52 4.00 14.67 -2.86
CA TYR A 52 2.79 13.94 -3.26
C TYR A 52 2.91 12.42 -3.16
N VAL A 53 4.01 11.82 -3.65
CA VAL A 53 4.22 10.36 -3.60
C VAL A 53 4.30 9.82 -2.18
N ARG A 54 4.95 10.57 -1.28
CA ARG A 54 5.05 10.20 0.13
C ARG A 54 3.69 10.29 0.80
N GLN A 55 2.96 11.37 0.56
CA GLN A 55 1.63 11.58 1.13
C GLN A 55 0.61 10.57 0.61
N PHE A 56 0.69 10.22 -0.67
CA PHE A 56 -0.08 9.14 -1.26
C PHE A 56 0.21 7.82 -0.54
N GLY A 57 1.49 7.49 -0.34
CA GLY A 57 1.91 6.31 0.42
C GLY A 57 1.35 6.29 1.84
N ASP A 58 1.50 7.39 2.59
CA ASP A 58 0.92 7.52 3.94
C ASP A 58 -0.61 7.33 3.91
N GLY A 59 -1.28 7.90 2.91
CA GLY A 59 -2.72 7.71 2.68
C GLY A 59 -3.09 6.25 2.41
N THR A 60 -2.36 5.54 1.57
CA THR A 60 -2.64 4.11 1.30
C THR A 60 -2.50 3.23 2.53
N ILE A 61 -1.68 3.62 3.52
CA ILE A 61 -1.57 2.91 4.81
C ILE A 61 -2.78 3.20 5.73
N TYR A 62 -3.39 4.38 5.65
CA TYR A 62 -4.58 4.70 6.44
C TYR A 62 -5.85 4.03 5.93
N PHE A 63 -5.92 3.76 4.62
CA PHE A 63 -7.10 3.23 3.95
C PHE A 63 -7.01 1.73 3.62
N GLY A 64 -5.88 1.07 3.93
CA GLY A 64 -5.63 -0.34 3.63
C GLY A 64 -5.15 -1.14 4.84
#